data_AF-A0A6G9SPP8-F1
#
_entry.id   AF-A0A6G9SPP8-F1
#
_cell.length_a   1.000
_cell.length_b   1.000
_cell.length_c   1.000
_cell.angle_alpha   90.00
_cell.angle_beta   90.00
_cell.angle_gamma   90.00
#
_symmetry.space_group_name_H-M   'P 1'
#
loop_
_entity.id
_entity.type
_entity.pdbx_description
1 polymer ?
#
loop_
_entity_poly.entity_id
_entity_poly.type
_entity_poly.pdbx_seq_one_letter_code
_entity_poly.pdbx_strand_id
1 'polypeptide(L)'
;MPNTTEWFTETVDGKFRINSRTIYKTLSSEIVNKLEKNFSVSEILDWLRNETSKAFQEKYLQSPQVGALNKAIGGWNELIATSLLSEIVLDINQRTGVCIATFAMPNSRLQIEGIDDAYSNFLNLFNKNNFSNINHALSRIQPFKGKIFMPSPDYIITIINSEVNATIVNSLLHQQAKDPYSLGLFNFLKGKLAIEEVKAAVSLKTSNRPDRRYQPLFEAAMIKAMGYVLQQDWKYFMVVSDLTPADRTIFSTAISPHGVALEQNYNLVDGTYPYARKADLLPLISSAI
;
A
#
# COMPACT_ATOMS: atom_id res chain seq x y z
N MET A 1 -10.40 8.33 30.30
CA MET A 1 -10.59 7.45 29.14
C MET A 1 -10.77 8.30 27.89
N PRO A 2 -10.31 7.88 26.71
CA PRO A 2 -10.52 8.64 25.48
C PRO A 2 -12.02 8.81 25.21
N ASN A 3 -12.42 9.90 24.57
CA ASN A 3 -13.82 10.07 24.15
C ASN A 3 -14.14 9.06 23.03
N THR A 4 -14.88 8.01 23.34
CA THR A 4 -15.25 6.92 22.41
C THR A 4 -16.55 7.17 21.65
N THR A 5 -17.20 8.34 21.86
CA THR A 5 -18.54 8.63 21.33
C THR A 5 -18.62 8.48 19.81
N GLU A 6 -17.56 8.86 19.10
CA GLU A 6 -17.46 8.84 17.63
C GLU A 6 -16.88 7.53 17.06
N TRP A 7 -16.56 6.54 17.89
CA TRP A 7 -15.99 5.27 17.42
C TRP A 7 -16.98 4.42 16.61
N PHE A 8 -18.27 4.67 16.81
CA PHE A 8 -19.34 3.87 16.21
C PHE A 8 -20.44 4.75 15.65
N THR A 9 -20.93 4.39 14.46
CA THR A 9 -22.09 5.04 13.82
C THR A 9 -23.15 3.96 13.55
N GLU A 10 -24.35 4.17 14.07
CA GLU A 10 -25.49 3.32 13.74
C GLU A 10 -25.99 3.67 12.32
N THR A 11 -26.25 2.63 11.53
CA THR A 11 -26.77 2.74 10.17
C THR A 11 -28.29 2.60 10.19
N VAL A 12 -28.95 3.03 9.11
CA VAL A 12 -30.41 3.05 8.98
C VAL A 12 -31.05 1.66 9.20
N ASP A 13 -30.29 0.58 8.93
CA ASP A 13 -30.75 -0.81 9.09
C ASP A 13 -30.51 -1.37 10.52
N GLY A 14 -30.17 -0.53 11.50
CA GLY A 14 -29.81 -0.96 12.86
C GLY A 14 -28.46 -1.70 12.95
N LYS A 15 -27.64 -1.68 11.90
CA LYS A 15 -26.27 -2.20 11.92
C LYS A 15 -25.29 -1.12 12.37
N PHE A 16 -24.17 -1.51 12.97
CA PHE A 16 -23.17 -0.56 13.44
C PHE A 16 -21.92 -0.55 12.55
N ARG A 17 -21.46 0.65 12.21
CA ARG A 17 -20.18 0.87 11.52
C ARG A 17 -19.12 1.22 12.56
N ILE A 18 -17.97 0.53 12.48
CA ILE A 18 -16.76 0.88 13.22
C ILE A 18 -16.02 1.99 12.47
N ASN A 19 -15.81 3.14 13.11
CA ASN A 19 -15.08 4.27 12.54
C ASN A 19 -13.56 4.08 12.75
N SER A 20 -12.97 3.15 12.00
CA SER A 20 -11.57 2.71 12.18
C SER A 20 -10.56 3.85 12.19
N ARG A 21 -10.74 4.88 11.35
CA ARG A 21 -9.86 6.05 11.31
C ARG A 21 -9.93 6.86 12.59
N THR A 22 -11.13 7.12 13.10
CA THR A 22 -11.32 7.85 14.35
C THR A 22 -10.65 7.11 15.50
N ILE A 23 -10.89 5.80 15.59
CA ILE A 23 -10.26 4.94 16.61
C ILE A 23 -8.73 5.02 16.53
N TYR A 24 -8.16 4.86 15.33
CA TYR A 24 -6.71 4.95 15.14
C TYR A 24 -6.14 6.30 15.59
N LYS A 25 -6.79 7.41 15.22
CA LYS A 25 -6.36 8.75 15.65
C LYS A 25 -6.43 8.90 17.17
N THR A 26 -7.55 8.49 17.77
CA THR A 26 -7.76 8.55 19.22
C THR A 26 -6.69 7.78 19.99
N LEU A 27 -6.23 6.66 19.44
CA LEU A 27 -5.26 5.75 20.06
C LEU A 27 -3.83 5.90 19.52
N SER A 28 -3.58 6.92 18.70
CA SER A 28 -2.32 7.06 17.95
C SER A 28 -1.09 7.16 18.86
N SER A 29 -1.21 7.86 19.99
CA SER A 29 -0.10 8.01 20.95
C SER A 29 0.27 6.68 21.61
N GLU A 30 -0.72 5.86 21.96
CA GLU A 30 -0.50 4.52 22.51
C GLU A 30 0.05 3.56 21.46
N ILE A 31 -0.39 3.66 20.20
CA ILE A 31 0.16 2.87 19.08
C ILE A 31 1.65 3.17 18.91
N VAL A 32 2.03 4.45 18.85
CA VAL A 32 3.43 4.88 18.75
C VAL A 32 4.26 4.34 19.91
N ASN A 33 3.79 4.50 21.15
CA ASN A 33 4.47 3.99 22.34
C ASN A 33 4.66 2.46 22.28
N LYS A 34 3.66 1.71 21.78
CA LYS A 34 3.78 0.26 21.59
C LYS A 34 4.81 -0.11 20.52
N LEU A 35 4.84 0.62 19.40
CA LEU A 35 5.84 0.45 18.36
C LEU A 35 7.26 0.72 18.88
N GLU A 36 7.45 1.78 19.67
CA GLU A 36 8.73 2.11 20.32
C GLU A 36 9.17 1.04 21.33
N LYS A 37 8.21 0.38 21.99
CA LYS A 37 8.46 -0.75 22.90
C LYS A 37 8.64 -2.10 22.21
N ASN A 38 8.85 -2.12 20.89
CA ASN A 38 9.03 -3.32 20.08
C ASN A 38 7.86 -4.33 20.14
N PHE A 39 6.64 -3.88 20.43
CA PHE A 39 5.46 -4.74 20.24
C PHE A 39 5.34 -5.10 18.76
N SER A 40 4.91 -6.33 18.48
CA SER A 40 4.61 -6.74 17.12
C SER A 40 3.34 -6.07 16.62
N VAL A 41 3.23 -5.92 15.30
CA VAL A 41 2.02 -5.41 14.65
C VAL A 41 0.80 -6.25 15.04
N SER A 42 0.93 -7.57 15.14
CA SER A 42 -0.20 -8.44 15.55
C SER A 42 -0.64 -8.14 16.99
N GLU A 43 0.29 -7.93 17.91
CA GLU A 43 -0.03 -7.57 19.31
C GLU A 43 -0.74 -6.20 19.39
N ILE A 44 -0.33 -5.23 18.56
CA ILE A 44 -0.98 -3.93 18.48
C ILE A 44 -2.40 -4.06 17.90
N LEU A 45 -2.57 -4.86 16.85
CA LEU A 45 -3.87 -5.10 16.23
C LEU A 45 -4.84 -5.83 17.18
N ASP A 46 -4.36 -6.81 17.93
CA ASP A 46 -5.15 -7.51 18.95
C ASP A 46 -5.54 -6.58 20.10
N TRP A 47 -4.63 -5.69 20.51
CA TRP A 47 -4.95 -4.65 21.48
C TRP A 47 -6.03 -3.69 20.94
N LEU A 48 -5.91 -3.16 19.71
CA LEU A 48 -6.93 -2.30 19.09
C LEU A 48 -8.28 -3.00 18.99
N ARG A 49 -8.27 -4.29 18.63
CA ARG A 49 -9.46 -5.14 18.59
C ARG A 49 -10.14 -5.22 19.95
N ASN A 50 -9.37 -5.45 21.01
CA ASN A 50 -9.87 -5.58 22.37
C ASN A 50 -10.44 -4.26 22.89
N GLU A 51 -9.72 -3.14 22.71
CA GLU A 51 -10.20 -1.82 23.14
C GLU A 51 -11.48 -1.41 22.38
N THR A 52 -11.54 -1.68 21.08
CA THR A 52 -12.74 -1.42 20.28
C THR A 52 -13.92 -2.28 20.74
N SER A 53 -13.68 -3.57 21.03
CA SER A 53 -14.74 -4.49 21.46
C SER A 53 -15.28 -4.12 22.84
N LYS A 54 -14.41 -3.75 23.78
CA LYS A 54 -14.81 -3.24 25.11
C LYS A 54 -15.68 -1.99 24.98
N ALA A 55 -15.20 -0.97 24.26
CA ALA A 55 -15.94 0.27 24.07
C ALA A 55 -17.30 0.05 23.37
N PHE A 56 -17.38 -0.90 22.44
CA PHE A 56 -18.63 -1.27 21.79
C PHE A 56 -19.61 -1.95 22.75
N GLN A 57 -19.12 -2.89 23.57
CA GLN A 57 -19.92 -3.60 24.56
C GLN A 57 -20.43 -2.67 25.66
N GLU A 58 -19.61 -1.72 26.12
CA GLU A 58 -20.03 -0.70 27.08
C GLU A 58 -21.15 0.20 26.53
N LYS A 59 -21.09 0.55 25.24
CA LYS A 59 -22.06 1.46 24.62
C LYS A 59 -23.37 0.78 24.20
N TYR A 60 -23.31 -0.45 23.71
CA TYR A 60 -24.45 -1.13 23.08
C TYR A 60 -24.86 -2.45 23.76
N LEU A 61 -24.16 -2.86 24.82
CA LEU A 61 -24.43 -4.11 25.57
C LEU A 61 -24.42 -5.38 24.72
N GLN A 62 -23.71 -5.35 23.59
CA GLN A 62 -23.55 -6.49 22.68
C GLN A 62 -22.15 -6.51 22.07
N SER A 63 -21.77 -7.62 21.43
CA SER A 63 -20.50 -7.74 20.73
C SER A 63 -20.55 -7.12 19.33
N PRO A 64 -19.44 -6.52 18.84
CA PRO A 64 -19.37 -6.06 17.46
C PRO A 64 -19.41 -7.24 16.49
N GLN A 65 -19.99 -7.03 15.31
CA GLN A 65 -20.02 -8.05 14.26
C GLN A 65 -18.58 -8.41 13.83
N VAL A 66 -18.28 -9.71 13.77
CA VAL A 66 -16.95 -10.24 13.43
C VAL A 66 -16.46 -9.72 12.07
N GLY A 67 -17.35 -9.62 11.08
CA GLY A 67 -17.02 -9.08 9.75
C GLY A 67 -16.59 -7.61 9.78
N ALA A 68 -17.29 -6.77 10.54
CA ALA A 68 -16.95 -5.36 10.69
C ALA A 68 -15.60 -5.18 11.43
N LEU A 69 -15.36 -6.00 12.46
CA LEU A 69 -14.12 -6.00 13.21
C LEU A 69 -12.92 -6.46 12.37
N ASN A 70 -13.07 -7.53 11.58
CA ASN A 70 -12.03 -7.99 10.65
C ASN A 70 -11.69 -6.95 9.59
N LYS A 71 -12.70 -6.22 9.09
CA LYS A 71 -12.47 -5.10 8.16
C LYS A 71 -11.71 -3.97 8.84
N ALA A 72 -12.04 -3.63 10.08
CA ALA A 72 -11.34 -2.60 10.85
C ALA A 72 -9.87 -2.98 11.11
N ILE A 73 -9.60 -4.25 11.47
CA ILE A 73 -8.25 -4.78 11.66
C ILE A 73 -7.42 -4.65 10.38
N GLY A 74 -7.99 -5.01 9.22
CA GLY A 74 -7.32 -4.81 7.93
C GLY A 74 -6.94 -3.34 7.69
N GLY A 75 -7.87 -2.42 7.93
CA GLY A 75 -7.62 -0.98 7.81
C GLY A 75 -6.57 -0.47 8.80
N TRP A 76 -6.56 -0.92 10.05
CA TRP A 76 -5.51 -0.54 11.01
C TRP A 76 -4.14 -1.09 10.61
N ASN A 77 -4.08 -2.31 10.07
CA ASN A 77 -2.83 -2.91 9.61
C ASN A 77 -2.16 -2.05 8.52
N GLU A 78 -2.94 -1.56 7.56
CA GLU A 78 -2.49 -0.61 6.53
C GLU A 78 -2.04 0.72 7.15
N LEU A 79 -2.77 1.29 8.11
CA LEU A 79 -2.38 2.56 8.75
C LEU A 79 -1.05 2.45 9.52
N ILE A 80 -0.84 1.37 10.26
CA ILE A 80 0.43 1.12 10.94
C ILE A 80 1.55 0.95 9.90
N ALA A 81 1.31 0.22 8.80
CA ALA A 81 2.32 -0.03 7.78
C ALA A 81 2.73 1.27 7.08
N THR A 82 1.76 2.10 6.72
CA THR A 82 1.98 3.42 6.14
C THR A 82 2.83 4.30 7.05
N SER A 83 2.54 4.31 8.36
CA SER A 83 3.31 5.08 9.34
C SER A 83 4.76 4.61 9.39
N LEU A 84 4.97 3.30 9.51
CA LEU A 84 6.29 2.69 9.64
C LEU A 84 7.14 2.86 8.37
N LEU A 85 6.54 2.64 7.19
CA LEU A 85 7.22 2.83 5.91
C LEU A 85 7.65 4.29 5.73
N SER A 86 6.79 5.26 6.09
CA SER A 86 7.14 6.68 6.04
C SER A 86 8.29 7.03 6.95
N GLU A 87 8.29 6.55 8.20
CA GLU A 87 9.41 6.79 9.12
C GLU A 87 10.72 6.18 8.62
N ILE A 88 10.69 4.94 8.13
CA ILE A 88 11.87 4.27 7.58
C ILE A 88 12.46 5.08 6.43
N VAL A 89 11.61 5.51 5.50
CA VAL A 89 12.03 6.29 4.34
C VAL A 89 12.56 7.66 4.75
N LEU A 90 11.95 8.34 5.72
CA LEU A 90 12.48 9.59 6.28
C LEU A 90 13.87 9.40 6.88
N ASP A 91 14.06 8.35 7.69
CA ASP A 91 15.34 8.02 8.30
C ASP A 91 16.42 7.77 7.23
N ILE A 92 16.07 7.06 6.15
CA ILE A 92 16.97 6.80 5.02
C ILE A 92 17.29 8.09 4.26
N ASN A 93 16.28 8.88 3.91
CA ASN A 93 16.45 10.13 3.15
C ASN A 93 17.40 11.10 3.87
N GLN A 94 17.26 11.22 5.20
CA GLN A 94 18.13 12.06 6.03
C GLN A 94 19.59 11.59 6.03
N ARG A 95 19.83 10.27 5.94
CA ARG A 95 21.17 9.68 5.99
C ARG A 95 21.87 9.67 4.63
N THR A 96 21.12 9.48 3.54
CA THR A 96 21.70 9.25 2.20
C THR A 96 21.62 10.47 1.29
N GLY A 97 20.73 11.42 1.58
CA GLY A 97 20.43 12.55 0.69
C GLY A 97 19.57 12.18 -0.53
N VAL A 98 19.22 10.91 -0.70
CA VAL A 98 18.28 10.45 -1.75
C VAL A 98 16.86 10.74 -1.28
N CYS A 99 15.99 11.28 -2.13
CA CYS A 99 14.59 11.45 -1.80
C CYS A 99 13.78 10.23 -2.24
N ILE A 100 13.63 9.25 -1.35
CA ILE A 100 12.72 8.12 -1.54
C ILE A 100 11.33 8.56 -1.06
N ALA A 101 10.27 8.08 -1.72
CA ALA A 101 8.92 8.17 -1.20
C ALA A 101 8.25 6.79 -1.20
N THR A 102 7.48 6.54 -0.15
CA THR A 102 6.57 5.40 -0.04
C THR A 102 5.19 5.91 0.33
N PHE A 103 4.17 5.52 -0.43
CA PHE A 103 2.83 6.04 -0.25
C PHE A 103 1.77 5.00 -0.59
N ALA A 104 0.69 5.03 0.18
CA ALA A 104 -0.46 4.15 -0.04
C ALA A 104 -1.21 4.57 -1.30
N MET A 105 -1.60 3.61 -2.11
CA MET A 105 -2.42 3.85 -3.29
C MET A 105 -3.90 3.81 -2.91
N PRO A 106 -4.73 4.74 -3.40
CA PRO A 106 -6.16 4.57 -3.29
C PRO A 106 -6.63 3.40 -4.18
N ASN A 107 -7.70 2.72 -3.75
CA ASN A 107 -8.35 1.68 -4.56
C ASN A 107 -8.70 2.18 -5.96
N SER A 108 -8.46 1.34 -6.97
CA SER A 108 -8.92 1.59 -8.34
C SER A 108 -10.44 1.80 -8.35
N ARG A 109 -10.91 2.81 -9.10
CA ARG A 109 -12.33 3.13 -9.24
C ARG A 109 -12.76 2.87 -10.67
N LEU A 110 -14.03 2.52 -10.85
CA LEU A 110 -14.63 2.47 -12.18
C LEU A 110 -14.42 3.83 -12.86
N GLN A 111 -13.99 3.78 -14.12
CA GLN A 111 -13.79 4.97 -14.92
C GLN A 111 -15.14 5.67 -15.07
N ILE A 112 -15.21 6.93 -14.63
CA ILE A 112 -16.41 7.75 -14.80
C ILE A 112 -16.33 8.33 -16.21
N GLU A 113 -17.42 8.18 -16.97
CA GLU A 113 -17.52 8.71 -18.33
C GLU A 113 -17.24 10.22 -18.34
N GLY A 114 -16.33 10.68 -19.21
CA GLY A 114 -15.89 12.07 -19.29
C GLY A 114 -14.71 12.47 -18.38
N ILE A 115 -14.19 11.58 -17.52
CA ILE A 115 -12.95 11.81 -16.76
C ILE A 115 -11.78 11.08 -17.43
N ASP A 116 -10.73 11.83 -17.77
CA ASP A 116 -9.50 11.37 -18.45
C ASP A 116 -8.52 10.63 -17.51
N ASP A 117 -9.04 9.96 -16.48
CA ASP A 117 -8.28 9.10 -15.59
C ASP A 117 -8.36 7.64 -16.09
N ALA A 118 -7.25 6.90 -16.04
CA ALA A 118 -7.28 5.47 -16.25
C ALA A 118 -7.98 4.76 -15.07
N TYR A 119 -8.54 3.57 -15.33
CA TYR A 119 -9.11 2.72 -14.28
C TYR A 119 -8.10 2.42 -13.16
N SER A 120 -6.85 2.14 -13.53
CA SER A 120 -5.77 1.85 -12.56
C SER A 120 -5.15 3.15 -12.05
N ASN A 121 -5.19 3.39 -10.73
CA ASN A 121 -4.53 4.55 -10.14
C ASN A 121 -3.00 4.51 -10.29
N PHE A 122 -2.43 3.32 -10.51
CA PHE A 122 -1.01 3.18 -10.85
C PHE A 122 -0.66 3.94 -12.14
N LEU A 123 -1.48 3.77 -13.20
CA LEU A 123 -1.26 4.47 -14.46
C LEU A 123 -1.50 5.99 -14.34
N ASN A 124 -2.33 6.41 -13.38
CA ASN A 124 -2.59 7.82 -13.09
C ASN A 124 -1.41 8.52 -12.38
N LEU A 125 -0.36 7.80 -11.97
CA LEU A 125 0.87 8.39 -11.46
C LEU A 125 1.66 9.14 -12.54
N PHE A 126 1.50 8.73 -13.80
CA PHE A 126 2.23 9.28 -14.93
C PHE A 126 1.45 10.38 -15.64
N ASN A 127 2.16 11.34 -16.22
CA ASN A 127 1.52 12.41 -17.00
C ASN A 127 0.79 11.82 -18.22
N LYS A 128 -0.47 12.19 -18.40
CA LYS A 128 -1.30 11.71 -19.51
C LYS A 128 -0.71 11.99 -20.89
N ASN A 129 -0.03 13.12 -21.06
CA ASN A 129 0.57 13.51 -22.34
C ASN A 129 1.70 12.56 -22.75
N ASN A 130 2.33 11.89 -21.79
CA ASN A 130 3.41 10.94 -22.03
C ASN A 130 2.91 9.66 -22.73
N PHE A 131 1.62 9.35 -22.65
CA PHE A 131 1.03 8.23 -23.39
C PHE A 131 0.76 8.57 -24.87
N SER A 132 0.51 9.84 -25.18
CA SER A 132 0.26 10.29 -26.56
C SER A 132 1.54 10.68 -27.31
N ASN A 133 2.65 10.90 -26.59
CA ASN A 133 3.93 11.24 -27.18
C ASN A 133 4.68 9.98 -27.65
N ILE A 134 4.78 9.76 -28.96
CA ILE A 134 5.43 8.57 -29.56
C ILE A 134 6.90 8.39 -29.16
N ASN A 135 7.59 9.46 -28.80
CA ASN A 135 8.99 9.41 -28.36
C ASN A 135 9.13 9.00 -26.88
N HIS A 136 8.03 8.98 -26.14
CA HIS A 136 8.01 8.62 -24.72
C HIS A 136 7.64 7.13 -24.58
N ALA A 137 8.31 6.40 -23.68
CA ALA A 137 8.12 4.95 -23.56
C ALA A 137 6.66 4.55 -23.23
N LEU A 138 5.96 5.35 -22.40
CA LEU A 138 4.52 5.14 -22.08
C LEU A 138 3.60 5.06 -23.31
N SER A 139 3.98 5.62 -24.46
CA SER A 139 3.19 5.48 -25.68
C SER A 139 3.06 4.04 -26.16
N ARG A 140 4.01 3.16 -25.79
CA ARG A 140 3.99 1.72 -26.16
C ARG A 140 2.79 0.98 -25.59
N ILE A 141 2.25 1.42 -24.45
CA ILE A 141 1.08 0.79 -23.81
C ILE A 141 -0.22 1.58 -24.09
N GLN A 142 -0.15 2.73 -24.76
CA GLN A 142 -1.33 3.55 -25.04
C GLN A 142 -2.46 2.80 -25.77
N PRO A 143 -2.20 1.93 -26.77
CA PRO A 143 -3.27 1.16 -27.43
C PRO A 143 -4.07 0.26 -26.48
N PHE A 144 -3.47 -0.11 -25.35
CA PHE A 144 -4.05 -1.03 -24.37
C PHE A 144 -4.48 -0.33 -23.08
N LYS A 145 -4.14 0.95 -22.88
CA LYS A 145 -4.34 1.70 -21.62
C LYS A 145 -5.76 1.55 -21.06
N GLY A 146 -6.79 1.71 -21.91
CA GLY A 146 -8.21 1.57 -21.52
C GLY A 146 -8.67 0.14 -21.24
N LYS A 147 -7.83 -0.87 -21.49
CA LYS A 147 -8.10 -2.30 -21.28
C LYS A 147 -7.22 -2.89 -20.16
N ILE A 148 -6.36 -2.09 -19.54
CA ILE A 148 -5.52 -2.51 -18.41
C ILE A 148 -6.36 -2.36 -17.12
N PHE A 149 -7.09 -3.42 -16.78
CA PHE A 149 -7.88 -3.51 -15.56
C PHE A 149 -7.07 -4.17 -14.46
N MET A 150 -6.27 -3.37 -13.77
CA MET A 150 -5.45 -3.84 -12.64
C MET A 150 -5.90 -3.16 -11.34
N PRO A 151 -6.12 -3.92 -10.25
CA PRO A 151 -6.28 -3.32 -8.93
C PRO A 151 -5.01 -2.54 -8.57
N SER A 152 -5.17 -1.50 -7.75
CA SER A 152 -4.01 -0.71 -7.33
C SER A 152 -3.22 -1.55 -6.33
N PRO A 153 -1.89 -1.69 -6.49
CA PRO A 153 -1.07 -2.28 -5.42
C PRO A 153 -1.23 -1.43 -4.16
N ASP A 154 -1.02 -2.01 -2.99
CA ASP A 154 -1.26 -1.28 -1.73
C ASP A 154 -0.31 -0.08 -1.56
N TYR A 155 0.95 -0.20 -2.01
CA TYR A 155 1.94 0.88 -1.97
C TYR A 155 2.80 0.97 -3.23
N ILE A 156 3.37 2.15 -3.44
CA ILE A 156 4.44 2.41 -4.40
C ILE A 156 5.68 2.92 -3.66
N ILE A 157 6.85 2.50 -4.12
CA ILE A 157 8.15 3.02 -3.72
C ILE A 157 8.78 3.70 -4.94
N THR A 158 9.21 4.94 -4.75
CA THR A 158 9.78 5.79 -5.82
C THR A 158 11.00 6.55 -5.32
N ILE A 159 11.90 6.91 -6.23
CA ILE A 159 13.00 7.85 -6.00
C ILE A 159 12.69 9.12 -6.78
N ILE A 160 12.62 10.24 -6.06
CA ILE A 160 12.30 11.55 -6.60
C ILE A 160 13.59 12.27 -6.97
N ASN A 161 13.78 12.51 -8.27
CA ASN A 161 15.02 13.09 -8.78
C ASN A 161 15.03 14.62 -8.73
N SER A 162 13.87 15.27 -8.65
CA SER A 162 13.74 16.72 -8.60
C SER A 162 13.92 17.25 -7.17
N GLU A 163 14.91 18.11 -6.94
CA GLU A 163 15.16 18.76 -5.63
C GLU A 163 13.95 19.56 -5.11
N VAL A 164 13.26 20.26 -6.01
CA VAL A 164 12.05 21.03 -5.67
C VAL A 164 10.95 20.10 -5.15
N ASN A 165 10.73 18.97 -5.83
CA ASN A 165 9.75 17.99 -5.40
C ASN A 165 10.21 17.27 -4.13
N ALA A 166 11.50 17.03 -3.94
CA ALA A 166 12.05 16.32 -2.79
C ALA A 166 11.71 17.01 -1.45
N THR A 167 11.76 18.34 -1.40
CA THR A 167 11.39 19.10 -0.20
C THR A 167 9.92 18.91 0.16
N ILE A 168 9.03 18.98 -0.84
CA ILE A 168 7.59 18.81 -0.65
C ILE A 168 7.29 17.36 -0.24
N VAL A 169 7.92 16.39 -0.89
CA VAL A 169 7.77 14.96 -0.61
C VAL A 169 8.21 14.62 0.82
N ASN A 170 9.34 15.13 1.29
CA ASN A 170 9.78 14.92 2.67
C ASN A 170 8.80 15.52 3.70
N SER A 171 8.25 16.71 3.42
CA SER A 171 7.20 17.30 4.26
C SER A 171 5.94 16.43 4.32
N LEU A 172 5.50 15.94 3.15
CA LEU A 172 4.34 15.05 3.05
C LEU A 172 4.58 13.68 3.69
N LEU A 173 5.80 13.14 3.65
CA LEU A 173 6.20 11.93 4.37
C LEU A 173 6.12 12.14 5.89
N HIS A 174 6.61 13.26 6.40
CA HIS A 174 6.48 13.61 7.82
C HIS A 174 5.02 13.71 8.26
N GLN A 175 4.16 14.28 7.39
CA GLN A 175 2.73 14.29 7.63
C GLN A 175 2.17 12.87 7.61
N GLN A 176 2.47 12.06 6.59
CA GLN A 176 1.97 10.69 6.44
C GLN A 176 2.38 9.77 7.61
N ALA A 177 3.59 9.95 8.17
CA ALA A 177 4.03 9.20 9.34
C ALA A 177 3.14 9.43 10.57
N LYS A 178 2.66 10.67 10.78
CA LYS A 178 1.78 11.06 11.89
C LYS A 178 0.30 10.86 11.57
N ASP A 179 -0.02 10.97 10.29
CA ASP A 179 -1.35 10.95 9.69
C ASP A 179 -1.33 9.94 8.51
N PRO A 180 -1.37 8.63 8.80
CA PRO A 180 -1.28 7.59 7.77
C PRO A 180 -2.53 7.44 6.90
N TYR A 181 -3.59 8.24 7.16
CA TYR A 181 -4.78 8.27 6.32
C TYR A 181 -4.70 9.34 5.23
N SER A 182 -3.71 10.23 5.29
CA SER A 182 -3.46 11.25 4.29
C SER A 182 -3.10 10.62 2.94
N LEU A 183 -3.84 10.97 1.90
CA LEU A 183 -3.46 10.69 0.50
C LEU A 183 -2.59 11.83 -0.07
N GLY A 184 -1.96 12.65 0.78
CA GLY A 184 -1.20 13.83 0.37
C GLY A 184 -0.09 13.50 -0.63
N LEU A 185 0.70 12.44 -0.38
CA LEU A 185 1.75 11.99 -1.29
C LEU A 185 1.20 11.52 -2.63
N PHE A 186 0.19 10.64 -2.62
CA PHE A 186 -0.46 10.18 -3.86
C PHE A 186 -1.01 11.36 -4.66
N ASN A 187 -1.79 12.25 -4.02
CA ASN A 187 -2.40 13.40 -4.69
C ASN A 187 -1.34 14.36 -5.25
N PHE A 188 -0.22 14.53 -4.54
CA PHE A 188 0.88 15.35 -5.02
C PHE A 188 1.59 14.73 -6.22
N LEU A 189 1.85 13.42 -6.21
CA LEU A 189 2.62 12.70 -7.24
C LEU A 189 1.77 12.25 -8.44
N LYS A 190 0.43 12.24 -8.31
CA LYS A 190 -0.49 11.91 -9.41
C LYS A 190 -0.19 12.77 -10.64
N GLY A 191 0.07 12.11 -11.76
CA GLY A 191 0.40 12.75 -13.04
C GLY A 191 1.79 13.39 -13.13
N LYS A 192 2.66 13.19 -12.15
CA LYS A 192 3.98 13.87 -12.07
C LYS A 192 5.18 12.93 -12.09
N LEU A 193 5.01 11.64 -11.78
CA LEU A 193 6.14 10.72 -11.76
C LEU A 193 6.64 10.45 -13.18
N ALA A 194 7.96 10.47 -13.34
CA ALA A 194 8.60 9.85 -14.49
C ALA A 194 8.58 8.32 -14.34
N ILE A 195 8.67 7.59 -15.44
CA ILE A 195 8.55 6.12 -15.41
C ILE A 195 9.70 5.46 -14.64
N GLU A 196 10.88 6.02 -14.77
CA GLU A 196 12.11 5.59 -14.13
C GLU A 196 12.16 5.91 -12.63
N GLU A 197 11.34 6.85 -12.16
CA GLU A 197 11.25 7.19 -10.74
C GLU A 197 10.51 6.11 -9.95
N VAL A 198 9.59 5.37 -10.57
CA VAL A 198 8.92 4.23 -9.94
C VAL A 198 9.91 3.05 -9.85
N LYS A 199 10.13 2.55 -8.63
CA LYS A 199 11.08 1.45 -8.38
C LYS A 199 10.37 0.15 -8.04
N ALA A 200 9.37 0.23 -7.17
CA ALA A 200 8.63 -0.95 -6.77
C ALA A 200 7.16 -0.67 -6.48
N ALA A 201 6.36 -1.71 -6.68
CA ALA A 201 5.03 -1.82 -6.12
C ALA A 201 5.01 -2.88 -5.00
N VAL A 202 4.12 -2.69 -4.04
CA VAL A 202 4.04 -3.55 -2.87
C VAL A 202 2.60 -3.86 -2.56
N SER A 203 2.31 -5.12 -2.27
CA SER A 203 1.03 -5.52 -1.70
C SER A 203 1.20 -6.07 -0.29
N LEU A 204 0.38 -5.53 0.61
CA LEU A 204 0.33 -5.80 2.02
C LEU A 204 -0.86 -6.70 2.33
N LYS A 205 -0.63 -7.85 2.95
CA LYS A 205 -1.70 -8.77 3.34
C LYS A 205 -1.51 -9.26 4.77
N THR A 206 -2.58 -9.19 5.57
CA THR A 206 -2.62 -9.75 6.93
C THR A 206 -2.66 -11.28 6.93
N SER A 207 -3.17 -11.88 5.85
CA SER A 207 -3.19 -13.32 5.62
C SER A 207 -3.37 -13.62 4.13
N ASN A 208 -2.73 -14.69 3.66
CA ASN A 208 -2.75 -15.12 2.26
C ASN A 208 -3.63 -16.36 2.06
N ARG A 209 -4.91 -16.26 2.47
CA ARG A 209 -5.90 -17.27 2.06
C ARG A 209 -5.92 -17.38 0.53
N PRO A 210 -6.22 -18.54 -0.06
CA PRO A 210 -6.11 -18.74 -1.51
C PRO A 210 -6.80 -17.66 -2.35
N ASP A 211 -8.00 -17.21 -1.94
CA ASP A 211 -8.75 -16.11 -2.57
C ASP A 211 -8.01 -14.76 -2.55
N ARG A 212 -7.27 -14.48 -1.47
CA ARG A 212 -6.52 -13.24 -1.26
C ARG A 212 -5.11 -13.27 -1.86
N ARG A 213 -4.59 -14.47 -2.19
CA ARG A 213 -3.27 -14.67 -2.79
C ARG A 213 -3.24 -14.29 -4.26
N TYR A 214 -4.30 -14.56 -5.02
CA TYR A 214 -4.27 -14.35 -6.47
C TYR A 214 -4.40 -12.89 -6.90
N GLN A 215 -5.05 -12.04 -6.09
CA GLN A 215 -5.11 -10.61 -6.37
C GLN A 215 -3.70 -9.98 -6.53
N PRO A 216 -2.78 -10.10 -5.55
CA PRO A 216 -1.44 -9.54 -5.69
C PRO A 216 -0.60 -10.25 -6.77
N LEU A 217 -0.81 -11.54 -7.02
CA LEU A 217 -0.12 -12.22 -8.14
C LEU A 217 -0.54 -11.66 -9.50
N PHE A 218 -1.82 -11.29 -9.66
CA PHE A 218 -2.31 -10.62 -10.87
C PHE A 218 -1.74 -9.20 -11.00
N GLU A 219 -1.69 -8.43 -9.91
CA GLU A 219 -1.03 -7.12 -9.88
C GLU A 219 0.44 -7.24 -10.31
N ALA A 220 1.18 -8.19 -9.73
CA ALA A 220 2.58 -8.45 -10.05
C ALA A 220 2.77 -8.79 -11.53
N ALA A 221 1.94 -9.68 -12.08
CA ALA A 221 2.00 -10.06 -13.49
C ALA A 221 1.81 -8.85 -14.41
N MET A 222 0.83 -8.00 -14.11
CA MET A 222 0.54 -6.80 -14.90
C MET A 222 1.65 -5.76 -14.79
N ILE A 223 2.15 -5.47 -13.59
CA ILE A 223 3.24 -4.51 -13.38
C ILE A 223 4.51 -4.97 -14.08
N LYS A 224 4.87 -6.26 -13.97
CA LYS A 224 6.04 -6.82 -14.63
C LYS A 224 5.91 -6.80 -16.16
N ALA A 225 4.75 -7.18 -16.70
CA ALA A 225 4.52 -7.14 -18.14
C ALA A 225 4.58 -5.70 -18.69
N MET A 226 3.99 -4.73 -17.99
CA MET A 226 4.09 -3.31 -18.36
C MET A 226 5.53 -2.82 -18.25
N GLY A 227 6.22 -3.12 -17.14
CA GLY A 227 7.62 -2.77 -16.93
C GLY A 227 8.49 -3.25 -18.09
N TYR A 228 8.35 -4.51 -18.49
CA TYR A 228 9.06 -5.07 -19.64
C TYR A 228 8.80 -4.29 -20.94
N VAL A 229 7.55 -4.04 -21.31
CA VAL A 229 7.19 -3.28 -22.53
C VAL A 229 7.76 -1.86 -22.50
N LEU A 230 7.77 -1.24 -21.32
CA LEU A 230 8.26 0.11 -21.07
C LEU A 230 9.78 0.17 -20.83
N GLN A 231 10.48 -0.97 -20.87
CA GLN A 231 11.91 -1.09 -20.53
C GLN A 231 12.24 -0.54 -19.14
N GLN A 232 11.37 -0.82 -18.17
CA GLN A 232 11.54 -0.48 -16.76
C GLN A 232 11.70 -1.75 -15.93
N ASP A 233 12.68 -1.77 -15.04
CA ASP A 233 12.84 -2.82 -14.04
C ASP A 233 12.02 -2.52 -12.78
N TRP A 234 10.70 -2.51 -12.94
CA TRP A 234 9.80 -2.34 -11.81
C TRP A 234 9.74 -3.62 -10.99
N LYS A 235 10.06 -3.50 -9.71
CA LYS A 235 9.98 -4.60 -8.75
C LYS A 235 8.57 -4.72 -8.18
N TYR A 236 8.20 -5.91 -7.75
CA TYR A 236 6.96 -6.20 -7.06
C TYR A 236 7.25 -7.02 -5.82
N PHE A 237 6.82 -6.52 -4.66
CA PHE A 237 7.06 -7.15 -3.38
C PHE A 237 5.77 -7.53 -2.65
N MET A 238 5.86 -8.63 -1.93
CA MET A 238 4.82 -9.07 -1.00
C MET A 238 5.23 -8.72 0.43
N VAL A 239 4.36 -8.03 1.15
CA VAL A 239 4.52 -7.75 2.58
C VAL A 239 3.41 -8.47 3.33
N VAL A 240 3.81 -9.31 4.28
CA VAL A 240 2.92 -10.33 4.83
C VAL A 240 3.15 -10.48 6.33
N SER A 241 2.07 -10.55 7.09
CA SER A 241 2.17 -10.81 8.54
C SER A 241 2.50 -12.28 8.82
N ASP A 242 2.05 -13.20 7.97
CA ASP A 242 2.32 -14.63 8.08
C ASP A 242 2.44 -15.28 6.69
N LEU A 243 3.27 -16.32 6.58
CA LEU A 243 3.57 -17.05 5.36
C LEU A 243 3.37 -18.54 5.55
N THR A 244 2.35 -19.06 4.89
CA THR A 244 2.19 -20.51 4.75
C THR A 244 3.31 -21.09 3.87
N PRO A 245 3.63 -22.39 3.99
CA PRO A 245 4.58 -23.04 3.09
C PRO A 245 4.20 -22.86 1.60
N ALA A 246 2.91 -22.89 1.29
CA ALA A 246 2.42 -22.65 -0.07
C ALA A 246 2.71 -21.23 -0.56
N ASP A 247 2.55 -20.21 0.30
CA ASP A 247 2.91 -18.83 -0.05
C ASP A 247 4.41 -18.72 -0.35
N ARG A 248 5.26 -19.35 0.48
CA ARG A 248 6.71 -19.35 0.29
C ARG A 248 7.09 -19.95 -1.04
N THR A 249 6.53 -21.11 -1.39
CA THR A 249 6.79 -21.75 -2.69
C THR A 249 6.33 -20.83 -3.82
N ILE A 250 5.06 -20.40 -3.82
CA ILE A 250 4.51 -19.62 -4.93
C ILE A 250 5.28 -18.30 -5.11
N PHE A 251 5.55 -17.55 -4.05
CA PHE A 251 6.22 -16.26 -4.17
C PHE A 251 7.72 -16.36 -4.47
N SER A 252 8.36 -17.51 -4.24
CA SER A 252 9.79 -17.70 -4.56
C SER A 252 10.05 -18.40 -5.89
N THR A 253 9.11 -19.21 -6.40
CA THR A 253 9.33 -20.02 -7.59
C THR A 253 8.44 -19.66 -8.77
N ALA A 254 7.39 -18.84 -8.59
CA ALA A 254 6.51 -18.48 -9.70
C ALA A 254 7.21 -17.57 -10.70
N ILE A 255 7.07 -17.93 -11.98
CA ILE A 255 7.56 -17.15 -13.12
C ILE A 255 6.46 -16.17 -13.54
N SER A 256 6.86 -14.96 -13.92
CA SER A 256 5.92 -13.98 -14.47
C SER A 256 5.33 -14.49 -15.79
N PRO A 257 4.01 -14.37 -16.03
CA PRO A 257 3.39 -14.89 -17.25
C PRO A 257 4.02 -14.37 -18.56
N HIS A 258 4.44 -13.11 -18.60
CA HIS A 258 5.15 -12.56 -19.77
C HIS A 258 6.52 -13.21 -19.98
N GLY A 259 7.21 -13.62 -18.91
CA GLY A 259 8.46 -14.36 -18.99
C GLY A 259 8.28 -15.74 -19.60
N VAL A 260 7.19 -16.44 -19.28
CA VAL A 260 6.84 -17.71 -19.93
C VAL A 260 6.67 -17.52 -21.45
N ALA A 261 5.96 -16.48 -21.88
CA ALA A 261 5.77 -16.18 -23.29
C ALA A 261 7.07 -15.80 -24.03
N LEU A 262 8.08 -15.34 -23.30
CA LEU A 262 9.39 -14.96 -23.81
C LEU A 262 10.46 -16.04 -23.60
N GLU A 263 10.09 -17.19 -23.02
CA GLU A 263 11.00 -18.27 -22.63
C GLU A 263 12.13 -17.80 -21.68
N GLN A 264 11.80 -16.86 -20.77
CA GLN A 264 12.72 -16.25 -19.82
C GLN A 264 12.23 -16.43 -18.38
N ASN A 265 13.17 -16.72 -17.47
CA ASN A 265 12.88 -16.95 -16.06
C ASN A 265 12.81 -15.64 -15.26
N TYR A 266 11.79 -14.84 -15.53
CA TYR A 266 11.51 -13.63 -14.75
C TYR A 266 10.68 -13.98 -13.51
N ASN A 267 11.16 -13.57 -12.34
CA ASN A 267 10.41 -13.73 -11.09
C ASN A 267 9.08 -12.97 -11.17
N LEU A 268 7.99 -13.62 -10.73
CA LEU A 268 6.70 -12.96 -10.59
C LEU A 268 6.68 -11.99 -9.40
N VAL A 269 7.23 -12.41 -8.26
CA VAL A 269 7.41 -11.60 -7.04
C VAL A 269 8.91 -11.53 -6.77
N ASP A 270 9.47 -10.33 -6.63
CA ASP A 270 10.92 -10.15 -6.46
C ASP A 270 11.39 -10.41 -5.02
N GLY A 271 10.46 -10.38 -4.07
CA GLY A 271 10.76 -10.61 -2.68
C GLY A 271 9.53 -10.61 -1.79
N THR A 272 9.63 -11.32 -0.68
CA THR A 272 8.59 -11.37 0.34
C THR A 272 9.18 -10.95 1.68
N TYR A 273 8.55 -9.99 2.34
CA TYR A 273 9.03 -9.41 3.58
C TYR A 273 8.02 -9.60 4.71
N PRO A 274 8.46 -10.05 5.90
CA PRO A 274 7.59 -10.12 7.05
C PRO A 274 7.19 -8.71 7.50
N TYR A 275 6.02 -8.62 8.12
CA TYR A 275 5.52 -7.38 8.71
C TYR A 275 5.04 -7.63 10.13
N ALA A 276 6.01 -7.89 11.02
CA ALA A 276 5.77 -7.96 12.44
C ALA A 276 6.32 -6.72 13.16
N ARG A 277 7.43 -6.12 12.69
CA ARG A 277 8.12 -5.00 13.34
C ARG A 277 8.67 -4.01 12.30
N LYS A 278 8.98 -2.78 12.74
CA LYS A 278 9.62 -1.75 11.89
C LYS A 278 10.88 -2.27 11.18
N ALA A 279 11.73 -2.99 11.91
CA ALA A 279 12.98 -3.52 11.39
C ALA A 279 12.79 -4.52 10.22
N ASP A 280 11.65 -5.20 10.17
CA ASP A 280 11.36 -6.19 9.12
C ASP A 280 11.14 -5.54 7.74
N LEU A 281 10.77 -4.25 7.72
CA LEU A 281 10.51 -3.47 6.50
C LEU A 281 11.75 -2.73 5.98
N LEU A 282 12.86 -2.68 6.73
CA LEU A 282 14.10 -2.06 6.25
C LEU A 282 14.69 -2.78 5.01
N PRO A 283 14.76 -4.12 4.98
CA PRO A 283 15.21 -4.85 3.79
C PRO A 283 14.31 -4.63 2.57
N LEU A 284 13.00 -4.41 2.76
CA LEU A 284 12.07 -4.10 1.67
C LEU A 284 12.50 -2.82 0.94
N ILE A 285 12.73 -1.73 1.67
CA ILE A 285 13.12 -0.45 1.07
C ILE A 285 14.48 -0.58 0.38
N SER A 286 15.43 -1.25 1.03
CA SER A 286 16.80 -1.44 0.50
C SER A 286 16.81 -2.26 -0.80
N SER A 287 15.95 -3.27 -0.91
CA SER A 287 15.83 -4.07 -2.13
C SER A 287 15.04 -3.38 -3.23
N ALA A 288 14.21 -2.38 -2.90
CA ALA A 288 13.42 -1.64 -3.87
C ALA A 288 14.26 -0.63 -4.65
N ILE A 289 15.07 0.14 -3.93
CA ILE A 289 15.95 1.19 -4.49
C ILE A 289 17.16 0.62 -5.21
#